data_AF-A0A7C7HS74-F1
#
_entry.id   AF-A0A7C7HS74-F1
#
_cell.length_a   1.000
_cell.length_b   1.000
_cell.length_c   1.000
_cell.angle_alpha   90.00
_cell.angle_beta   90.00
_cell.angle_gamma   90.00
#
_symmetry.space_group_name_H-M   'P 1'
#
loop_
_entity.id
_entity.type
_entity.pdbx_description
1 polymer ?
#
loop_
_entity_poly.entity_id
_entity_poly.type
_entity_poly.pdbx_seq_one_letter_code
_entity_poly.pdbx_strand_id
1 'polypeptide(L)' 'MLDCPRNSHSVKEPVIGLHQVSQRDIAHVGGKNASLGEMLSRLSSASIQVPGGFATTADAYRAHLTQDDLKKRIAGRLAG' A
#
# COMPACT_ATOMS: atom_id res chain seq x y z
N MET A 1 -7.51 -5.97 19.05
CA MET A 1 -8.40 -4.79 19.02
C MET A 1 -7.50 -3.58 19.27
N LEU A 2 -6.80 -3.13 18.22
CA LEU A 2 -5.87 -2.00 18.26
C LEU A 2 -6.43 -0.95 17.31
N ASP A 3 -7.31 -0.07 17.81
CA ASP A 3 -7.71 1.13 17.09
C ASP A 3 -6.88 2.30 17.62
N CYS A 4 -5.95 2.81 16.80
CA CYS A 4 -5.22 4.05 17.06
C CYS A 4 -6.08 5.25 16.63
N PRO A 5 -6.04 6.38 17.36
CA PRO A 5 -6.90 7.53 17.08
C PRO A 5 -6.49 8.22 15.77
N ARG A 6 -7.45 8.42 14.87
CA ARG A 6 -7.27 9.15 13.60
C ARG A 6 -7.25 10.65 13.86
N ASN A 7 -6.07 11.27 13.73
CA ASN A 7 -5.89 12.72 13.80
C ASN A 7 -6.25 13.38 12.45
N SER A 8 -7.01 14.46 12.51
CA SER A 8 -7.66 15.15 11.37
C SER A 8 -6.74 16.13 10.62
N HIS A 9 -5.67 15.60 10.01
CA HIS A 9 -5.01 16.24 8.87
C HIS A 9 -5.02 15.22 7.72
N SER A 10 -5.35 15.66 6.51
CA SER A 10 -5.56 14.83 5.29
C SER A 10 -4.28 14.10 4.81
N VAL A 11 -3.69 13.27 5.66
CA VAL A 11 -2.64 12.33 5.33
C VAL A 11 -3.33 11.01 5.02
N LYS A 12 -3.29 10.59 3.75
CA LYS A 12 -3.77 9.26 3.37
C LYS A 12 -3.01 8.22 4.17
N GLU A 13 -3.73 7.24 4.72
CA GLU A 13 -3.13 6.23 5.60
C GLU A 13 -1.93 5.55 4.91
N PRO A 14 -0.79 5.39 5.61
CA PRO A 14 0.44 4.87 4.98
C PRO A 14 0.37 3.36 4.73
N VAL A 15 -0.54 2.67 5.41
CA VAL A 15 -0.76 1.23 5.31
C VAL A 15 -2.26 0.95 5.21
N ILE A 16 -2.61 -0.09 4.46
CA ILE A 16 -3.98 -0.60 4.32
C ILE A 16 -3.96 -2.13 4.49
N GLY A 17 -4.98 -2.68 5.15
CA GLY A 17 -5.11 -4.13 5.29
C GLY A 17 -5.38 -4.79 3.93
N LEU A 18 -4.69 -5.89 3.60
CA LEU A 18 -4.87 -6.57 2.31
C LEU A 18 -6.32 -7.06 2.10
N HIS A 19 -7.05 -7.36 3.17
CA HIS A 19 -8.46 -7.73 3.12
C HIS A 19 -9.41 -6.58 2.73
N GLN A 20 -8.91 -5.34 2.69
CA GLN A 20 -9.67 -4.14 2.30
C GLN A 20 -9.29 -3.63 0.91
N VAL A 21 -8.33 -4.30 0.26
CA VAL A 21 -7.78 -3.90 -1.04
C VAL A 21 -8.53 -4.61 -2.16
N SER A 22 -8.85 -3.86 -3.22
CA SER A 22 -9.48 -4.35 -4.44
C SER A 22 -8.74 -3.92 -5.71
N GLN A 23 -9.19 -4.38 -6.87
CA GLN A 23 -8.71 -3.86 -8.17
C GLN A 23 -8.87 -2.33 -8.35
N ARG A 24 -9.79 -1.69 -7.61
CA ARG A 24 -9.98 -0.23 -7.69
C ARG A 24 -8.82 0.53 -7.04
N ASP A 25 -8.03 -0.14 -6.21
CA ASP A 25 -6.97 0.45 -5.40
C ASP A 25 -5.59 0.36 -6.07
N ILE A 26 -5.50 -0.09 -7.33
CA ILE A 26 -4.23 -0.25 -8.06
C ILE A 26 -3.39 1.02 -8.05
N ALA A 27 -3.99 2.20 -8.24
CA ALA A 27 -3.26 3.48 -8.20
C ALA A 27 -2.70 3.80 -6.80
N HIS A 28 -3.28 3.21 -5.75
CA HIS A 28 -2.93 3.46 -4.37
C HIS A 28 -1.96 2.43 -3.80
N VAL A 29 -2.08 1.15 -4.15
CA VAL A 29 -1.25 0.07 -3.59
C VAL A 29 -0.42 -0.71 -4.63
N GLY A 30 -0.64 -0.46 -5.92
CA GLY A 30 -0.02 -1.20 -7.03
C GLY A 30 -0.74 -2.51 -7.38
N GLY A 31 -0.47 -3.02 -8.59
CA GLY A 31 -1.19 -4.17 -9.16
C GLY A 31 -1.00 -5.49 -8.40
N LYS A 32 0.16 -5.71 -7.78
CA LYS A 32 0.43 -6.94 -7.00
C LYS A 32 -0.40 -7.00 -5.73
N ASN A 33 -0.43 -5.90 -4.98
CA ASN A 33 -1.22 -5.80 -3.75
C ASN A 33 -2.72 -5.86 -4.05
N ALA A 34 -3.16 -5.21 -5.14
CA ALA A 34 -4.53 -5.31 -5.63
C ALA A 34 -4.94 -6.77 -5.95
N SER A 35 -4.07 -7.51 -6.65
CA SER A 35 -4.29 -8.92 -6.97
C SER A 35 -4.37 -9.80 -5.72
N LEU A 36 -3.48 -9.59 -4.73
CA LEU A 36 -3.52 -10.31 -3.46
C LEU A 36 -4.80 -10.04 -2.67
N GLY A 37 -5.28 -8.80 -2.64
CA GLY A 37 -6.57 -8.45 -1.99
C GLY A 37 -7.78 -9.12 -2.64
N GLU A 38 -7.79 -9.20 -3.98
CA GLU A 38 -8.82 -9.96 -4.71
C GLU A 38 -8.74 -11.47 -4.41
N MET A 39 -7.53 -12.03 -4.31
CA MET A 39 -7.36 -13.45 -3.95
C MET A 39 -7.86 -13.73 -2.52
N LEU A 40 -7.51 -12.88 -1.56
CA LEU A 40 -8.04 -12.95 -0.19
C LEU A 40 -9.57 -12.88 -0.18
N SER A 41 -10.17 -12.00 -0.97
CA SER A 41 -11.62 -11.82 -0.98
C SER A 41 -12.37 -12.95 -1.69
N ARG A 42 -11.80 -13.53 -2.76
CA ARG A 42 -12.49 -14.49 -3.65
C ARG A 42 -12.14 -15.95 -3.41
N LEU A 43 -10.93 -16.24 -2.92
CA LEU A 43 -10.43 -17.61 -2.78
C LEU A 43 -10.59 -18.18 -1.37
N SER A 44 -10.88 -17.33 -0.37
CA SER A 44 -11.24 -17.80 0.97
C SER A 44 -12.47 -18.72 0.96
N SER A 45 -13.43 -18.51 0.03
CA SER A 45 -14.58 -19.41 -0.15
C SER A 45 -14.23 -20.70 -0.90
N ALA A 46 -13.09 -20.76 -1.58
CA ALA A 46 -12.63 -21.92 -2.35
C ALA A 46 -11.69 -22.83 -1.54
N SER A 47 -11.64 -22.68 -0.21
CA SER A 47 -10.71 -23.40 0.69
C SER A 47 -9.22 -23.18 0.38
N ILE A 48 -8.88 -22.17 -0.43
CA ILE A 48 -7.51 -21.78 -0.72
C ILE A 48 -7.12 -20.71 0.30
N GLN A 49 -6.15 -21.03 1.15
CA GLN A 49 -5.66 -20.13 2.18
C GLN A 49 -4.65 -19.15 1.59
N VAL A 50 -5.03 -17.87 1.55
CA VAL A 50 -4.13 -16.77 1.18
C VAL A 50 -3.70 -16.07 2.47
N PRO A 51 -2.40 -15.89 2.73
CA PRO A 51 -1.95 -15.18 3.92
C PRO A 51 -2.49 -13.75 3.99
N GLY A 52 -3.02 -13.36 5.16
CA GLY A 52 -3.39 -11.98 5.43
C GLY A 52 -2.16 -11.07 5.56
N GLY A 53 -2.40 -9.79 5.83
CA GLY A 53 -1.34 -8.81 6.01
C GLY A 53 -1.77 -7.40 5.63
N PHE A 54 -0.79 -6.58 5.25
CA PHE A 54 -0.98 -5.18 4.87
C PHE A 54 -0.15 -4.82 3.65
N ALA A 55 -0.56 -3.74 2.98
CA ALA A 55 0.18 -3.10 1.90
C ALA A 55 0.55 -1.68 2.30
N THR A 56 1.78 -1.26 2.00
CA THR A 56 2.15 0.17 2.03
C THR A 56 1.55 0.88 0.84
N THR A 57 1.13 2.12 1.04
CA THR A 57 0.51 2.92 -0.02
C THR A 57 1.56 3.66 -0.85
N ALA A 58 1.19 4.00 -2.09
CA ALA A 58 2.03 4.80 -2.98
C ALA A 58 2.31 6.19 -2.38
N ASP A 59 1.38 6.71 -1.56
CA ASP A 59 1.59 7.94 -0.80
C ASP A 59 2.65 7.76 0.28
N ALA A 60 2.66 6.64 1.01
CA ALA A 60 3.72 6.33 1.97
C ALA A 60 5.11 6.26 1.29
N TYR A 61 5.18 5.63 0.13
CA TYR A 61 6.43 5.58 -0.66
C TYR A 61 6.85 6.96 -1.13
N ARG A 62 5.93 7.78 -1.65
CA ARG A 62 6.20 9.16 -2.06
C ARG A 62 6.70 10.02 -0.88
N ALA A 63 6.08 9.89 0.29
CA ALA A 63 6.51 10.57 1.49
C ALA A 63 7.94 10.16 1.88
N HIS A 64 8.24 8.86 1.86
CA HIS A 64 9.59 8.36 2.11
C HIS A 64 10.63 8.94 1.14
N LEU A 65 10.31 9.05 -0.15
CA LEU A 65 11.21 9.67 -1.14
C LEU A 65 11.52 11.16 -0.88
N THR A 66 10.69 11.87 -0.12
CA THR A 66 10.96 13.28 0.23
C THR A 66 11.94 13.43 1.39
N GLN A 67 12.23 12.35 2.13
CA GLN A 67 13.19 12.36 3.21
C GLN A 67 14.61 12.47 2.65
N ASP A 68 15.45 13.31 3.28
CA ASP A 68 16.88 13.47 2.99
C ASP A 68 17.22 13.69 1.50
N ASP A 69 16.35 14.41 0.79
CA ASP A 69 16.44 14.67 -0.65
C ASP A 69 16.62 13.38 -1.49
N LEU A 70 16.15 12.23 -0.98
CA LEU A 70 16.35 10.92 -1.58
C LEU A 70 15.87 10.88 -3.03
N LYS A 71 14.72 11.49 -3.32
CA LYS A 71 14.20 11.61 -4.68
C LYS A 71 15.18 12.28 -5.64
N LYS A 72 15.84 13.38 -5.22
CA LYS A 72 16.81 14.11 -6.05
C LYS A 72 18.07 13.27 -6.27
N ARG A 73 18.55 12.60 -5.21
CA ARG A 73 19.72 11.72 -5.27
C ARG A 73 19.51 10.54 -6.23
N ILE A 74 18.32 9.92 -6.22
CA ILE A 74 17.96 8.84 -7.15
C ILE A 74 17.89 9.39 -8.58
N ALA A 75 17.19 10.51 -8.80
CA ALA A 75 17.06 11.11 -10.13
C ALA A 75 18.42 11.48 -10.74
N GLY A 76 19.34 12.05 -9.95
CA GLY A 76 20.69 12.37 -10.40
C GLY A 76 21.51 11.15 -10.83
N ARG A 77 21.29 9.98 -10.21
CA ARG A 77 21.94 8.73 -10.62
C ARG A 77 21.33 8.06 -11.86
N LEU A 78 20.07 8.35 -12.17
CA LEU A 78 19.39 7.82 -13.36
C LEU A 78 19.58 8.71 -14.60
N ALA A 79 20.01 9.95 -14.42
CA ALA A 79 20.22 10.93 -15.49
C ALA A 79 21.64 10.90 -16.10
N GLY A 80 22.54 10.06 -15.57
CA GLY A 80 23.86 9.77 -16.12
C GLY A 80 23.94 8.36 -16.67
#